data_AF-A0A1X1ERK1-F1
#
_entry.id   AF-A0A1X1ERK1-F1
#
_cell.length_a   1.000
_cell.length_b   1.000
_cell.length_c   1.000
_cell.angle_alpha   90.00
_cell.angle_beta   90.00
_cell.angle_gamma   90.00
#
_symmetry.space_group_name_H-M   'P 1'
#
loop_
_entity.id
_entity.type
_entity.pdbx_description
1 polymer ?
#
loop_
_entity_poly.entity_id
_entity_poly.type
_entity_poly.pdbx_seq_one_letter_code
_entity_poly.pdbx_strand_id
1 'polypeptide(L)' 'MKTSRPRRPNGRWVYYILYDGILWPCPVRWEWESGYGGWLPFYYSPTFEFVVGDPRKAYRIARSNVRSARPDNEYA' A
#
# COMPACT_ATOMS: atom_id res chain seq x y z
N MET A 1 -13.55 -15.86 25.07
CA MET A 1 -13.83 -14.65 24.25
C MET A 1 -13.43 -14.96 22.82
N LYS A 2 -14.36 -14.91 21.85
CA LYS A 2 -13.98 -15.05 20.42
C LYS A 2 -13.20 -13.78 20.05
N THR A 3 -11.87 -13.86 20.02
CA THR A 3 -11.02 -12.81 19.49
C THR A 3 -11.33 -12.67 18.01
N SER A 4 -12.23 -11.75 17.68
CA SER A 4 -12.58 -11.46 16.30
C SER A 4 -11.34 -10.97 15.58
N ARG A 5 -11.08 -11.51 14.37
CA ARG A 5 -9.98 -11.06 13.54
C ARG A 5 -10.11 -9.54 13.32
N PRO A 6 -9.04 -8.75 13.55
CA PRO A 6 -9.08 -7.32 13.30
C PRO A 6 -9.44 -7.06 11.83
N ARG A 7 -10.03 -5.90 11.55
CA ARG A 7 -10.45 -5.56 10.19
C ARG A 7 -9.24 -5.46 9.26
N ARG A 8 -9.40 -5.97 8.02
CA ARG A 8 -8.39 -5.82 6.98
C ARG A 8 -8.12 -4.34 6.69
N PRO A 9 -6.86 -3.93 6.49
CA PRO A 9 -6.56 -2.58 6.04
C PRO A 9 -7.27 -2.25 4.73
N ASN A 10 -7.98 -1.13 4.69
CA ASN A 10 -8.77 -0.69 3.54
C ASN A 10 -8.01 0.35 2.71
N GLY A 11 -8.41 0.49 1.43
CA GLY A 11 -7.82 1.46 0.50
C GLY A 11 -6.69 0.89 -0.34
N ARG A 12 -6.04 1.76 -1.12
CA ARG A 12 -4.86 1.40 -1.93
C ARG A 12 -3.62 1.59 -1.08
N TRP A 13 -2.76 0.58 -1.06
CA TRP A 13 -1.51 0.56 -0.33
C TRP A 13 -0.36 0.24 -1.27
N VAL A 14 0.80 0.82 -1.00
CA VAL A 14 2.03 0.61 -1.76
C VAL A 14 3.18 0.34 -0.79
N TYR A 15 4.03 -0.59 -1.17
CA TYR A 15 5.29 -0.90 -0.51
C TYR A 15 6.40 -0.38 -1.42
N TYR A 16 7.17 0.58 -0.94
CA TYR A 16 8.28 1.12 -1.72
C TYR A 16 9.54 0.33 -1.45
N ILE A 17 10.21 -0.11 -2.50
CA ILE A 17 11.53 -0.71 -2.39
C ILE A 17 12.53 0.00 -3.28
N LEU A 18 13.76 0.16 -2.79
CA LEU A 18 14.87 0.67 -3.59
C LEU A 18 15.54 -0.51 -4.28
N TYR A 19 15.48 -0.54 -5.61
CA TYR A 19 16.09 -1.60 -6.42
C TYR A 19 16.71 -0.97 -7.67
N ASP A 20 17.99 -1.28 -7.91
CA ASP A 20 18.80 -0.72 -9.00
C ASP A 20 18.78 0.82 -9.05
N GLY A 21 18.89 1.46 -7.87
CA GLY A 21 18.86 2.92 -7.73
C GLY A 21 17.48 3.57 -7.95
N ILE A 22 16.43 2.78 -8.25
CA ILE A 22 15.07 3.27 -8.50
C ILE A 22 14.16 2.91 -7.32
N LEU A 23 13.31 3.86 -6.92
CA LEU A 23 12.26 3.60 -5.94
C LEU A 23 11.04 3.01 -6.64
N TRP A 24 10.79 1.72 -6.41
CA TRP A 24 9.71 0.98 -7.03
C TRP A 24 8.43 1.03 -6.19
N PRO A 25 7.30 1.49 -6.75
CA PRO A 25 6.01 1.40 -6.09
C PRO A 25 5.40 0.01 -6.28
N CYS A 26 5.46 -0.85 -5.27
CA CYS A 26 4.85 -2.18 -5.34
C CYS A 26 3.44 -2.17 -4.73
N PRO A 27 2.36 -2.39 -5.50
CA PRO A 27 1.01 -2.46 -4.95
C PRO A 27 0.87 -3.56 -3.91
N VAL A 28 0.25 -3.23 -2.77
CA VAL A 28 0.10 -4.14 -1.64
C VAL A 28 -1.26 -4.83 -1.68
N ARG A 29 -1.22 -6.14 -1.46
CA ARG A 29 -2.37 -6.98 -1.12
C ARG A 29 -2.26 -7.40 0.33
N TRP A 30 -3.32 -7.22 1.11
CA TRP A 30 -3.34 -7.62 2.51
C TRP A 30 -3.89 -9.04 2.67
N GLU A 31 -3.11 -9.92 3.27
CA GLU A 31 -3.51 -11.31 3.55
C GLU A 31 -3.37 -11.61 5.05
N TRP A 32 -4.26 -12.45 5.59
CA TRP A 32 -4.28 -12.78 7.02
C TRP A 32 -3.32 -13.93 7.28
N GLU A 33 -2.30 -13.70 8.11
CA GLU A 33 -1.39 -14.76 8.54
C GLU A 33 -1.69 -15.18 9.98
N SER A 34 -2.14 -16.42 10.12
CA SER A 34 -2.54 -17.01 11.40
C SER A 34 -1.38 -17.14 12.38
N GLY A 35 -0.16 -17.41 11.89
CA GLY A 35 1.04 -17.56 12.73
C GLY A 35 1.47 -16.25 13.41
N TYR A 36 1.22 -15.10 12.77
CA TYR A 36 1.50 -13.78 13.33
C TYR A 36 0.26 -13.11 13.94
N GLY A 37 -0.93 -13.70 13.77
CA GLY A 37 -2.20 -13.12 14.23
C GLY A 37 -2.49 -11.74 13.63
N GLY A 38 -2.07 -11.51 12.38
CA GLY A 38 -2.09 -10.18 11.78
C GLY A 38 -2.31 -10.16 10.27
N TRP A 39 -2.65 -8.98 9.76
CA TRP A 39 -2.67 -8.72 8.31
C TRP A 39 -1.27 -8.36 7.86
N LEU A 40 -0.74 -9.09 6.88
CA LEU A 40 0.57 -8.85 6.30
C LEU A 40 0.43 -8.29 4.87
N PRO A 41 1.30 -7.32 4.50
CA PRO A 41 1.32 -6.80 3.15
C PRO A 41 2.11 -7.74 2.24
N PHE A 42 1.48 -8.25 1.20
CA PHE A 42 2.13 -8.96 0.12
C PHE A 42 2.25 -8.05 -1.11
N TYR A 43 3.38 -8.12 -1.80
CA TYR A 43 3.63 -7.33 -3.00
C TYR A 43 4.51 -8.09 -3.98
N TYR A 44 4.44 -7.71 -5.26
CA TYR A 44 5.40 -8.19 -6.26
C TYR A 44 6.64 -7.30 -6.24
N SER A 45 7.81 -7.91 -6.07
CA SER A 45 9.09 -7.22 -6.18
C SER A 45 9.41 -6.88 -7.65
N PRO A 46 10.36 -5.97 -7.90
CA PRO A 46 10.97 -5.72 -9.22
C PRO A 46 11.62 -6.96 -9.84
N THR A 47 11.93 -7.97 -9.04
CA THR A 47 12.41 -9.29 -9.49
C THR A 47 11.25 -10.23 -9.86
N PHE A 48 10.00 -9.75 -9.85
CA PHE A 48 8.77 -10.52 -10.09
C PHE A 48 8.47 -11.63 -9.07
N GLU A 49 9.07 -11.55 -7.89
CA GLU A 49 8.81 -12.47 -6.80
C GLU A 49 7.65 -11.96 -5.94
N PHE A 50 6.87 -12.87 -5.38
CA PHE A 50 5.78 -12.51 -4.47
C PHE A 50 6.27 -12.58 -3.02
N VAL A 51 6.39 -11.41 -2.38
CA VAL A 51 7.12 -11.25 -1.11
C VAL A 51 6.22 -10.67 -0.03
N VAL A 52 6.45 -11.10 1.22
CA VAL A 52 5.85 -10.52 2.43
C VAL A 52 6.67 -9.32 2.89
N GLY A 53 6.01 -8.18 3.10
CA GLY A 53 6.60 -6.96 3.62
C GLY A 53 6.37 -6.75 5.11
N ASP A 54 7.11 -5.80 5.67
CA ASP A 54 6.84 -5.28 7.01
C ASP A 54 5.58 -4.38 6.97
N PRO A 55 4.52 -4.69 7.74
CA PRO A 55 3.30 -3.87 7.81
C PRO A 55 3.57 -2.38 8.10
N ARG A 56 4.66 -2.04 8.82
CA ARG A 56 5.03 -0.67 9.18
C ARG A 56 5.60 0.13 8.01
N LYS A 57 6.04 -0.54 6.95
CA LYS A 57 6.64 0.08 5.75
C LYS A 57 5.66 0.17 4.57
N ALA A 58 4.44 -0.35 4.73
CA ALA A 58 3.38 -0.16 3.75
C ALA A 58 2.77 1.24 3.91
N TYR A 59 2.65 1.98 2.81
CA TYR A 59 2.09 3.33 2.79
C TYR A 59 0.71 3.32 2.14
N ARG A 60 -0.26 3.98 2.78
CA ARG A 60 -1.59 4.17 2.21
C ARG A 60 -1.56 5.32 1.22
N ILE A 61 -1.98 5.07 -0.02
CA ILE A 61 -2.20 6.15 -0.99
C ILE A 61 -3.43 6.94 -0.51
N ALA A 62 -3.22 8.21 -0.13
CA ALA A 62 -4.31 9.12 0.13
C ALA A 62 -5.19 9.23 -1.12
N ARG A 63 -6.52 9.20 -0.97
CA ARG A 63 -7.41 9.51 -2.09
C ARG A 63 -7.14 10.96 -2.46
N SER A 64 -6.49 11.16 -3.58
CA SER A 64 -6.21 12.50 -4.08
C SER A 64 -7.55 13.14 -4.46
N ASN A 65 -7.96 14.21 -3.78
CA ASN A 65 -8.99 15.15 -4.26
C ASN A 65 -8.44 15.96 -5.45
N VAL A 66 -7.86 15.29 -6.45
CA VAL A 66 -7.24 15.93 -7.64
C VAL A 66 -8.30 16.62 -8.53
N ARG A 67 -9.59 16.48 -8.21
CA ARG A 67 -10.64 17.30 -8.81
C ARG A 67 -10.75 18.74 -8.26
N SER A 68 -10.02 19.10 -7.20
CA SER A 68 -10.18 20.40 -6.52
C SER A 68 -9.10 21.44 -6.85
N ALA A 69 -8.16 21.15 -7.75
CA ALA A 69 -7.03 22.05 -8.05
C ALA A 69 -6.87 22.31 -9.57
N ARG A 70 -7.98 22.65 -10.26
CA ARG A 70 -7.88 23.49 -11.45
C ARG A 70 -8.08 24.93 -10.99
N PRO A 71 -7.05 25.80 -10.99
CA PRO A 71 -7.34 27.22 -11.04
C PRO A 71 -7.92 27.50 -12.44
N ASP A 72 -9.24 27.69 -12.49
CA ASP A 72 -9.88 28.44 -13.56
C ASP A 72 -9.44 29.90 -13.41
N ASN A 73 -8.40 30.29 -14.15
CA ASN A 73 -7.96 31.66 -14.55
C ASN A 73 -6.50 31.51 -15.00
N GLU A 74 -6.01 32.08 -16.11
CA GLU A 74 -6.06 33.51 -16.40
C GLU A 74 -5.53 33.72 -17.85
N TYR A 75 -6.45 33.89 -18.81
CA TYR A 75 -6.21 34.59 -20.07
C TYR A 75 -7.50 35.33 -20.41
N ALA A 76 -7.70 36.46 -19.73
CA ALA A 76 -8.66 37.50 -20.06
C ALA A 76 -7.89 38.80 -20.32
#